data_AF-A0AAJ1S8M6-F1
#
_entry.id   AF-A0AAJ1S8M6-F1
#
_cell.length_a   1.000
_cell.length_b   1.000
_cell.length_c   1.000
_cell.angle_alpha   90.00
_cell.angle_beta   90.00
_cell.angle_gamma   90.00
#
_symmetry.space_group_name_H-M   'P 1'
#
loop_
_entity.id
_entity.type
_entity.pdbx_description
1 polymer ?
#
loop_
_entity_poly.entity_id
_entity_poly.type
_entity_poly.pdbx_seq_one_letter_code
_entity_poly.pdbx_strand_id
1 'polypeptide(L)'
;MSPARPDVAPAVKPIEVSTELKALMRRPKLGQLLDTLPERLALARTNRLPHHDFLEMLFADEVTRRDRESATRRAKAVHLDPAMHLQAWDESTAVAFLLMPTTCSSWDRSESEKHSWPTH
;
A
#
# COMPACT_ATOMS: atom_id res chain seq x y z
N MET A 1 10.22 24.51 -53.38
CA MET A 1 10.22 23.52 -52.29
C MET A 1 11.09 24.05 -51.17
N SER A 2 10.50 24.63 -50.14
CA SER A 2 11.25 25.02 -48.93
C SER A 2 11.34 23.80 -48.01
N PRO A 3 12.53 23.46 -47.48
CA PRO A 3 12.62 22.42 -46.48
C PRO A 3 11.97 22.90 -45.19
N ALA A 4 11.09 22.07 -44.63
CA ALA A 4 10.42 22.31 -43.35
C ALA A 4 11.48 22.47 -42.24
N ARG A 5 11.29 23.49 -41.42
CA ARG A 5 12.09 23.77 -40.22
C ARG A 5 11.91 22.60 -39.24
N PRO A 6 12.98 22.01 -38.67
CA PRO A 6 12.83 21.03 -37.60
C PRO A 6 12.16 21.73 -36.42
N ASP A 7 11.00 21.21 -36.01
CA ASP A 7 10.30 21.63 -34.81
C ASP A 7 11.21 21.29 -33.61
N VAL A 8 11.90 22.31 -33.10
CA VAL A 8 12.73 22.18 -31.91
C VAL A 8 11.77 22.03 -30.74
N ALA A 9 11.38 20.79 -30.45
CA ALA A 9 10.71 20.45 -29.22
C ALA A 9 11.48 21.11 -28.06
N PRO A 10 10.85 21.95 -27.23
CA PRO A 10 11.57 22.65 -26.19
C PRO A 10 12.19 21.59 -25.27
N ALA A 11 13.51 21.62 -25.13
CA ALA A 11 14.21 20.80 -24.16
C ALA A 11 13.64 21.14 -22.77
N VAL A 12 12.72 20.29 -22.31
CA VAL A 12 12.05 20.44 -21.03
C VAL A 12 13.13 20.26 -19.97
N LYS A 13 13.64 21.37 -19.44
CA LYS A 13 14.57 21.32 -18.30
C LYS A 13 13.92 20.46 -17.20
N PRO A 14 14.61 19.43 -16.69
CA PRO A 14 14.11 18.63 -15.58
C PRO A 14 13.72 19.58 -14.45
N ILE A 15 12.51 19.39 -13.91
CA ILE A 15 12.06 20.20 -12.79
C ILE A 15 12.85 19.74 -11.57
N GLU A 16 13.78 20.57 -11.13
CA GLU A 16 14.60 20.29 -9.96
C GLU A 16 13.74 20.37 -8.70
N VAL A 17 13.63 19.23 -8.01
CA VAL A 17 12.89 19.09 -6.75
C VAL A 17 13.82 19.48 -5.60
N SER A 18 13.43 20.48 -4.81
CA SER A 18 14.23 20.95 -3.67
C SER A 18 14.49 19.83 -2.65
N THR A 19 15.63 19.92 -1.95
CA THR A 19 16.02 18.97 -0.91
C THR A 19 15.05 18.98 0.28
N GLU A 20 14.50 20.14 0.61
CA GLU A 20 13.46 20.30 1.63
C GLU A 20 12.18 19.56 1.24
N LEU A 21 11.71 19.71 0.00
CA LEU A 21 10.53 19.00 -0.49
C LEU A 21 10.74 17.48 -0.45
N LYS A 22 11.92 17.00 -0.84
CA LYS A 22 12.30 15.58 -0.69
C LYS A 22 12.23 15.12 0.77
N ALA A 23 12.71 15.93 1.72
CA ALA A 23 12.66 15.62 3.14
C ALA A 23 11.21 15.60 3.68
N LEU A 24 10.39 16.57 3.28
CA LEU A 24 8.97 16.63 3.65
C LEU A 24 8.19 15.43 3.11
N MET A 25 8.47 14.98 1.89
CA MET A 25 7.81 13.82 1.27
C MET A 25 8.24 12.48 1.88
N ARG A 26 9.44 12.38 2.46
CA ARG A 26 9.87 11.14 3.16
C ARG A 26 9.07 10.88 4.44
N ARG A 27 8.64 11.93 5.15
CA ARG A 27 7.85 11.80 6.38
C ARG A 27 6.53 11.04 6.18
N PRO A 28 5.68 11.39 5.19
CA PRO A 28 4.50 10.61 4.86
C PRO A 28 4.82 9.35 4.06
N LYS A 29 6.07 8.87 3.95
CA LYS A 29 6.47 7.68 3.18
C LYS A 29 6.30 7.77 1.65
N LEU A 30 6.27 8.98 1.07
CA LEU A 30 6.25 9.20 -0.39
C LEU A 30 7.64 9.01 -1.03
N GLY A 31 8.54 8.27 -0.39
CA GLY A 31 9.95 8.17 -0.80
C GLY A 31 10.15 7.58 -2.20
N GLN A 32 9.37 6.56 -2.58
CA GLN A 32 9.46 5.96 -3.91
C GLN A 32 8.83 6.82 -5.01
N LEU A 33 7.92 7.74 -4.67
CA LEU A 33 7.38 8.70 -5.65
C LEU A 33 8.41 9.77 -6.05
N LEU A 34 9.47 9.96 -5.26
CA LEU A 34 10.52 10.95 -5.56
C LEU A 34 11.25 10.65 -6.87
N ASP A 35 11.40 9.37 -7.23
CA ASP A 35 12.15 8.95 -8.41
C ASP A 35 11.42 9.29 -9.72
N THR A 36 10.10 9.48 -9.66
CA THR A 36 9.26 9.82 -10.84
C THR A 36 8.62 11.20 -10.74
N LEU A 37 8.92 11.94 -9.67
CA LEU A 37 8.33 13.24 -9.39
C LEU A 37 8.69 14.30 -10.44
N PRO A 38 9.96 14.41 -10.93
CA PRO A 38 10.32 15.39 -11.96
C PRO A 38 9.50 15.21 -13.24
N GLU A 39 9.29 13.97 -13.69
CA GLU A 39 8.51 13.63 -14.88
C GLU A 39 7.03 13.99 -14.68
N ARG A 40 6.48 13.65 -13.52
CA ARG A 40 5.08 13.97 -13.17
C ARG A 40 4.84 15.48 -13.08
N LEU A 41 5.80 16.23 -12.55
CA LEU A 41 5.75 17.70 -12.53
C LEU A 41 5.82 18.29 -13.94
N ALA A 42 6.63 17.70 -14.82
CA ALA A 42 6.73 18.13 -16.21
C ALA A 42 5.41 17.88 -16.95
N LEU A 43 4.79 16.72 -16.75
CA LEU A 43 3.46 16.38 -17.27
C LEU A 43 2.38 17.32 -16.73
N ALA A 44 2.40 17.63 -15.44
CA ALA A 44 1.46 18.57 -14.83
C ALA A 44 1.57 19.96 -15.46
N ARG A 45 2.79 20.43 -15.70
CA ARG A 45 3.04 21.72 -16.37
C ARG A 45 2.56 21.72 -17.83
N THR A 46 2.85 20.67 -18.59
CA THR A 46 2.44 20.55 -19.99
C THR A 46 0.93 20.50 -20.14
N ASN A 47 0.25 19.73 -19.28
CA ASN A 47 -1.20 19.55 -19.32
C ASN A 47 -1.97 20.65 -18.57
N ARG A 48 -1.27 21.63 -17.97
CA ARG A 48 -1.84 22.68 -17.10
C ARG A 48 -2.77 22.09 -16.04
N LEU A 49 -2.36 20.98 -15.43
CA LEU A 49 -3.12 20.31 -14.39
C LEU A 49 -3.31 21.25 -13.18
N PRO A 50 -4.55 21.42 -12.70
CA PRO A 50 -4.81 22.07 -11.43
C PRO A 50 -3.99 21.43 -10.30
N HIS A 51 -3.57 22.23 -9.32
CA HIS A 51 -2.76 21.73 -8.21
C HIS A 51 -3.47 20.62 -7.41
N HIS A 52 -4.79 20.70 -7.27
CA HIS A 52 -5.56 19.67 -6.56
C HIS A 52 -5.57 18.36 -7.34
N ASP A 53 -5.80 18.38 -8.65
CA ASP A 53 -5.77 17.18 -9.51
C ASP A 53 -4.38 16.51 -9.50
N PHE A 54 -3.32 17.32 -9.52
CA PHE A 54 -1.95 16.80 -9.40
C PHE A 54 -1.71 16.11 -8.06
N LEU A 55 -2.16 16.70 -6.96
CA LEU A 55 -2.03 16.11 -5.62
C LEU A 55 -2.90 14.85 -5.48
N GLU A 56 -4.11 14.86 -6.03
CA GLU A 56 -5.00 13.70 -6.04
C GLU A 56 -4.37 12.53 -6.80
N MET A 57 -3.83 12.77 -7.99
CA MET A 57 -3.09 11.77 -8.76
C MET A 57 -1.89 11.21 -7.98
N LEU A 58 -1.10 12.08 -7.33
CA LEU A 58 0.04 11.64 -6.52
C LEU A 58 -0.38 10.78 -5.33
N PHE A 59 -1.44 11.16 -4.62
CA PHE A 59 -1.91 10.42 -3.45
C PHE A 59 -2.59 9.12 -3.83
N ALA A 60 -3.35 9.07 -4.92
CA ALA A 60 -3.95 7.85 -5.44
C ALA A 60 -2.89 6.79 -5.76
N ASP A 61 -1.80 7.20 -6.42
CA ASP A 61 -0.69 6.30 -6.73
C ASP A 61 0.02 5.78 -5.47
N GLU A 62 0.23 6.65 -4.48
CA GLU A 62 0.84 6.24 -3.21
C GLU A 62 -0.03 5.25 -2.44
N VAL A 63 -1.34 5.51 -2.36
CA VAL A 63 -2.29 4.60 -1.69
C VAL A 63 -2.24 3.24 -2.37
N THR A 64 -2.34 3.20 -3.69
CA THR A 64 -2.28 1.98 -4.47
C THR A 64 -0.96 1.22 -4.24
N ARG A 65 0.17 1.93 -4.17
CA ARG A 65 1.48 1.34 -3.87
C ARG A 65 1.52 0.70 -2.48
N ARG A 66 1.00 1.38 -1.46
CA ARG A 66 0.93 0.83 -0.09
C ARG A 66 0.03 -0.37 0.02
N ASP A 67 -1.08 -0.37 -0.71
CA ASP A 67 -2.01 -1.49 -0.71
C ASP A 67 -1.37 -2.73 -1.31
N ARG A 68 -0.62 -2.58 -2.40
CA ARG A 68 0.18 -3.68 -2.99
C ARG A 68 1.23 -4.21 -2.02
N GLU A 69 2.00 -3.33 -1.38
CA GLU A 69 2.98 -3.73 -0.36
C GLU A 69 2.33 -4.45 0.83
N SER A 70 1.20 -3.93 1.31
CA SER A 70 0.48 -4.50 2.45
C SER A 70 -0.13 -5.86 2.10
N ALA A 71 -0.71 -5.98 0.90
CA ALA A 71 -1.18 -7.26 0.38
C ALA A 71 -0.04 -8.29 0.28
N THR A 72 1.12 -7.88 -0.24
CA THR A 72 2.32 -8.73 -0.34
C THR A 72 2.81 -9.17 1.04
N ARG A 73 2.84 -8.26 2.02
CA ARG A 73 3.22 -8.58 3.41
C ARG A 73 2.26 -9.58 4.03
N ARG A 74 0.94 -9.40 3.87
CA ARG A 74 -0.07 -10.33 4.39
C ARG A 74 0.03 -11.70 3.72
N ALA A 75 0.21 -11.76 2.41
CA ALA A 75 0.43 -13.02 1.67
C ALA A 75 1.65 -13.77 2.23
N LYS A 76 2.79 -13.08 2.39
CA LYS A 76 3.99 -13.66 3.00
C LYS A 76 3.77 -14.13 4.44
N ALA A 77 3.02 -13.38 5.25
CA ALA A 77 2.75 -13.73 6.65
C ALA A 77 1.96 -15.03 6.80
N VAL A 78 1.10 -15.37 5.82
CA VAL A 78 0.35 -16.62 5.80
C VAL A 78 0.99 -17.68 4.89
N HIS A 79 2.25 -17.48 4.49
CA HIS A 79 3.00 -18.32 3.54
C HIS A 79 2.21 -18.62 2.25
N LEU A 80 1.36 -17.68 1.82
CA LEU A 80 0.62 -17.78 0.57
C LEU A 80 1.63 -17.71 -0.58
N ASP A 81 1.84 -18.84 -1.25
CA ASP A 81 2.64 -18.92 -2.45
C ASP A 81 1.97 -18.09 -3.56
N PRO A 82 2.67 -17.15 -4.23
CA PRO A 82 2.16 -16.44 -5.39
C PRO A 82 1.64 -17.35 -6.52
N ALA A 83 2.12 -18.60 -6.60
CA ALA A 83 1.66 -19.61 -7.56
C ALA A 83 0.35 -20.31 -7.14
N MET A 84 -0.17 -20.03 -5.94
CA MET A 84 -1.44 -20.56 -5.42
C MET A 84 -2.61 -19.81 -6.06
N HIS A 85 -2.83 -20.08 -7.34
CA HIS A 85 -3.95 -19.57 -8.13
C HIS A 85 -5.20 -20.44 -7.92
N LEU A 86 -6.40 -19.86 -8.04
CA LEU A 86 -7.69 -20.58 -7.98
C LEU A 86 -7.80 -21.77 -8.94
N GLN A 87 -7.03 -21.79 -10.04
CA GLN A 87 -6.98 -22.89 -11.00
C GLN A 87 -6.10 -24.07 -10.54
N ALA A 88 -5.22 -23.86 -9.55
CA ALA A 88 -4.43 -24.89 -8.88
C ALA A 88 -5.09 -25.39 -7.59
N TRP A 89 -6.30 -24.89 -7.30
CA TRP A 89 -7.14 -25.42 -6.22
C TRP A 89 -7.57 -26.84 -6.57
N ASP A 90 -7.17 -27.80 -5.75
CA ASP A 90 -7.55 -29.20 -5.89
C ASP A 90 -8.71 -29.51 -4.93
N GLU A 91 -9.90 -29.72 -5.48
CA GLU A 91 -11.13 -30.09 -4.76
C GLU A 91 -11.00 -31.42 -4.01
N SER A 92 -10.01 -32.26 -4.36
CA SER A 92 -9.73 -33.52 -3.65
C SER A 92 -8.95 -33.34 -2.33
N THR A 93 -8.47 -32.12 -2.04
CA THR A 93 -7.80 -31.81 -0.77
C THR A 93 -8.81 -31.91 0.38
N ALA A 94 -8.62 -32.89 1.27
CA ALA A 94 -9.49 -33.09 2.42
C ALA A 94 -9.43 -31.88 3.37
N VAL A 95 -10.42 -30.99 3.28
CA VAL A 95 -10.63 -29.91 4.25
C VAL A 95 -11.12 -30.54 5.54
N ALA A 96 -10.21 -30.83 6.46
CA ALA A 96 -10.57 -31.12 7.82
C ALA A 96 -10.99 -29.80 8.49
N PHE A 97 -12.29 -29.52 8.51
CA PHE A 97 -12.83 -28.65 9.54
C PHE A 97 -12.52 -29.34 10.86
N LEU A 98 -11.53 -28.85 11.60
CA LEU A 98 -11.43 -29.14 13.02
C LEU A 98 -12.70 -28.54 13.64
N LEU A 99 -13.77 -29.35 13.65
CA LEU A 99 -14.80 -29.28 14.66
C LEU A 99 -14.04 -29.36 15.97
N MET A 100 -13.72 -28.20 16.55
CA MET A 100 -13.44 -28.12 17.96
C MET A 100 -14.58 -28.88 18.64
N PRO A 101 -14.30 -29.96 19.38
CA PRO A 101 -15.35 -30.60 20.15
C PRO A 101 -15.95 -29.51 21.03
N THR A 102 -17.27 -29.36 20.97
CA THR A 102 -18.08 -28.41 21.75
C THR A 102 -18.03 -28.66 23.26
N THR A 103 -17.01 -29.34 23.77
CA THR A 103 -16.77 -29.46 25.19
C THR A 103 -15.75 -28.43 25.65
N CYS A 104 -16.07 -27.14 25.46
CA CYS A 104 -15.63 -26.11 26.38
C CYS A 104 -16.60 -26.11 27.58
N SER A 105 -16.61 -27.23 28.30
CA SER A 105 -17.38 -27.42 29.53
C SER A 105 -16.42 -27.92 30.61
N SER A 106 -15.37 -27.13 30.84
CA SER A 106 -14.62 -27.09 32.10
C SER A 106 -13.87 -25.75 32.22
N TRP A 107 -14.55 -24.64 31.94
CA TRP A 107 -14.30 -23.40 32.67
C TRP A 107 -15.45 -23.26 33.67
N ASP A 108 -15.57 -24.27 34.52
CA ASP A 108 -16.50 -24.25 35.64
C ASP A 108 -15.89 -23.39 36.74
N ARG A 109 -16.38 -22.16 36.79
CA ARG A 109 -16.79 -21.42 37.98
C ARG A 109 -16.45 -22.11 39.32
N SER A 110 -15.18 -22.13 39.68
CA SER A 110 -14.76 -22.39 41.06
C SER A 110 -13.53 -21.59 41.44
N GLU A 111 -13.60 -20.27 41.25
CA GLU A 111 -12.78 -19.32 42.02
C GLU A 111 -13.61 -18.09 42.41
N SER A 112 -14.85 -18.37 42.85
CA SER A 112 -15.69 -17.42 43.61
C SER A 112 -15.57 -17.72 45.10
N GLU A 113 -14.34 -17.76 45.62
CA GLU A 113 -14.06 -17.61 47.05
C GLU A 113 -12.56 -17.36 47.20
N LYS A 114 -12.17 -16.41 48.05
CA LYS A 114 -10.79 -16.10 48.52
C LYS A 114 -10.07 -14.87 47.97
N HIS A 115 -10.76 -13.82 47.48
CA HIS A 115 -10.16 -12.47 47.50
C HIS A 115 -11.15 -11.43 48.02
N SER A 116 -11.44 -11.55 49.32
CA SER A 116 -11.99 -10.48 50.16
C SER A 116 -10.95 -9.35 50.26
N TRP A 117 -11.18 -8.24 49.56
CA TRP A 117 -10.48 -6.99 49.85
C TRP A 117 -11.16 -6.30 51.04
N PRO A 118 -10.46 -5.95 52.12
CA PRO A 118 -11.06 -5.22 53.23
C PRO A 118 -11.23 -3.75 52.85
N THR A 119 -12.47 -3.26 52.93
CA THR A 119 -12.78 -1.84 53.06
C THR A 119 -12.58 -1.41 54.52
N HIS A 120 -11.52 -0.65 54.78
CA HIS A 120 -11.57 0.60 55.55
C HIS A 120 -10.25 1.37 55.43
#